data_AF-A0A8K0P9K1-F1
#
_entry.id   AF-A0A8K0P9K1-F1
#
_cell.length_a   1.000
_cell.length_b   1.000
_cell.length_c   1.000
_cell.angle_alpha   90.00
_cell.angle_beta   90.00
_cell.angle_gamma   90.00
#
_symmetry.space_group_name_H-M   'P 1'
#
loop_
_entity.id
_entity.type
_entity.pdbx_description
1 polymer ?
#
loop_
_entity_poly.entity_id
_entity_poly.type
_entity_poly.pdbx_seq_one_letter_code
_entity_poly.pdbx_strand_id
1 'polypeptide(L)'
;MELDPAFRAGRVEHVALAVGNLDGANIEEEVITALEATGWDASAAARHIKLDRLLRLGLASRLQCENALQRTNWNLEMAASSLLEDVKS
;
A
#
# COMPACT_ATOMS: atom_id res chain seq x y z
N MET A 1 14.05 21.34 5.45
CA MET A 1 12.69 21.54 5.97
C MET A 1 12.34 20.28 6.72
N GLU A 2 12.48 20.30 8.03
CA GLU A 2 12.18 19.14 8.87
C GLU A 2 10.68 19.15 9.14
N LEU A 3 9.96 18.16 8.62
CA LEU A 3 8.53 18.01 8.91
C LEU A 3 8.34 17.63 10.37
N ASP A 4 7.40 18.28 11.05
CA ASP A 4 7.07 18.02 12.44
C ASP A 4 6.81 16.53 12.70
N PRO A 5 7.36 15.94 13.78
CA PRO A 5 7.19 14.52 14.07
C PRO A 5 5.72 14.14 14.27
N ALA A 6 4.90 15.05 14.82
CA ALA A 6 3.45 14.87 14.93
C ALA A 6 2.75 14.79 13.57
N PHE A 7 3.19 15.60 12.60
CA PHE A 7 2.65 15.55 11.23
C PHE A 7 3.00 14.22 10.56
N ARG A 8 4.24 13.74 10.75
CA ARG A 8 4.68 12.45 10.23
C ARG A 8 3.85 11.31 10.80
N ALA A 9 3.68 11.26 12.11
CA ALA A 9 2.88 10.24 12.78
C ALA A 9 1.43 10.23 12.29
N GLY A 10 0.79 11.40 12.14
CA GLY A 10 -0.57 11.49 11.61
C GLY A 10 -0.70 11.01 10.17
N ARG A 11 0.31 11.28 9.32
CA ARG A 11 0.35 10.74 7.96
C ARG A 11 0.55 9.22 7.97
N VAL A 12 1.45 8.73 8.82
CA VAL A 12 1.76 7.30 8.92
C VAL A 12 0.52 6.52 9.33
N GLU A 13 -0.17 6.97 10.38
CA GLU A 13 -1.41 6.37 10.85
C GLU A 13 -2.49 6.38 9.75
N HIS A 14 -2.68 7.50 9.05
CA HIS A 14 -3.67 7.60 7.99
C HIS A 14 -3.39 6.63 6.83
N VAL A 15 -2.12 6.47 6.44
CA VAL A 15 -1.72 5.50 5.42
C VAL A 15 -1.93 4.08 5.93
N ALA A 16 -1.51 3.77 7.16
CA ALA A 16 -1.61 2.43 7.72
C ALA A 16 -3.09 1.98 7.83
N LEU A 17 -3.97 2.88 8.23
CA LEU A 17 -5.43 2.70 8.19
C LEU A 17 -5.94 2.50 6.75
N ALA A 18 -5.48 3.31 5.80
CA ALA A 18 -5.89 3.20 4.40
C ALA A 18 -5.42 1.88 3.76
N VAL A 19 -4.23 1.38 4.13
CA VAL A 19 -3.71 0.08 3.73
C VAL A 19 -4.56 -1.05 4.33
N GLY A 20 -5.17 -0.82 5.49
CA GLY A 20 -6.02 -1.79 6.18
C GLY A 20 -5.21 -2.80 7.00
N ASN A 21 -3.97 -2.47 7.35
CA ASN A 21 -3.13 -3.36 8.14
C ASN A 21 -2.23 -2.59 9.10
N LEU A 22 -2.58 -2.62 10.39
CA LEU A 22 -1.79 -2.06 11.49
C LEU A 22 -0.91 -3.12 12.18
N ASP A 23 -1.04 -4.40 11.83
CA ASP A 23 -0.46 -5.53 12.58
C ASP A 23 0.92 -5.97 12.04
N GLY A 24 1.58 -5.14 11.25
CA GLY A 24 2.91 -5.42 10.72
C GLY A 24 3.98 -4.67 11.51
N ALA A 25 4.91 -5.38 12.16
CA ALA A 25 6.04 -4.78 12.91
C ALA A 25 6.93 -3.82 12.10
N ASN A 26 6.77 -3.75 10.77
CA ASN A 26 7.52 -2.91 9.85
C ASN A 26 6.63 -1.95 9.02
N ILE A 27 5.32 -1.86 9.33
CA ILE A 27 4.41 -1.01 8.54
C ILE A 27 4.84 0.46 8.61
N GLU A 28 5.27 0.95 9.78
CA GLU A 28 5.68 2.34 9.96
C GLU A 28 6.84 2.71 9.05
N GLU A 29 7.90 1.90 9.00
CA GLU A 29 9.06 2.15 8.14
C GLU A 29 8.70 2.10 6.65
N GLU A 30 7.85 1.14 6.24
CA GLU A 30 7.37 1.08 4.85
C GLU A 30 6.55 2.31 4.49
N VAL A 31 5.70 2.76 5.41
CA VAL A 31 4.88 3.96 5.23
C VAL A 31 5.74 5.20 5.17
N ILE A 32 6.72 5.36 6.05
CA ILE A 32 7.65 6.49 6.02
C ILE A 32 8.41 6.50 4.70
N THR A 33 8.97 5.36 4.29
CA THR A 33 9.70 5.25 3.02
C THR A 33 8.81 5.62 1.82
N ALA A 34 7.57 5.12 1.79
CA ALA A 34 6.62 5.42 0.73
C ALA A 34 6.14 6.88 0.76
N LEU A 35 5.94 7.46 1.95
CA LEU A 35 5.61 8.88 2.12
C LEU A 35 6.77 9.74 1.65
N GLU A 36 8.01 9.47 2.06
CA GLU A 36 9.17 10.24 1.60
C GLU A 36 9.35 10.17 0.09
N ALA A 37 9.17 9.00 -0.51
CA ALA A 37 9.24 8.82 -1.97
C ALA A 37 8.10 9.54 -2.73
N THR A 38 6.96 9.79 -2.08
CA THR A 38 5.77 10.42 -2.68
C THR A 38 5.57 11.88 -2.27
N GLY A 39 6.48 12.45 -1.47
CA GLY A 39 6.35 13.82 -0.97
C GLY A 39 5.31 13.97 0.15
N TRP A 40 5.17 12.96 1.01
CA TRP A 40 4.23 12.89 2.13
C TRP A 40 2.75 12.83 1.72
N ASP A 41 2.49 12.19 0.57
CA ASP A 41 1.15 11.95 0.05
C ASP A 41 0.59 10.61 0.56
N ALA A 42 -0.40 10.68 1.45
CA ALA A 42 -0.95 9.49 2.08
C ALA A 42 -1.63 8.54 1.08
N SER A 43 -2.29 9.10 0.07
CA SER A 43 -2.96 8.28 -0.95
C SER A 43 -1.94 7.59 -1.85
N ALA A 44 -0.89 8.28 -2.31
CA ALA A 44 0.17 7.66 -3.11
C ALA A 44 0.96 6.61 -2.30
N ALA A 45 1.31 6.91 -1.05
CA ALA A 45 2.01 5.97 -0.17
C ALA A 45 1.18 4.70 0.08
N ALA A 46 -0.10 4.84 0.43
CA ALA A 46 -0.98 3.69 0.66
C ALA A 46 -1.09 2.79 -0.57
N ARG A 47 -1.21 3.40 -1.76
CA ARG A 47 -1.24 2.68 -3.04
C ARG A 47 0.05 1.91 -3.30
N HIS A 48 1.20 2.54 -3.07
CA HIS A 48 2.50 1.91 -3.20
C HIS A 48 2.65 0.70 -2.29
N ILE A 49 2.26 0.81 -1.02
CA ILE A 49 2.39 -0.28 -0.05
C ILE A 49 1.45 -1.44 -0.39
N LYS A 50 0.20 -1.14 -0.77
CA LYS A 50 -0.74 -2.17 -1.24
C LYS A 50 -0.17 -2.93 -2.44
N LEU A 51 0.39 -2.21 -3.39
CA LEU A 51 1.08 -2.78 -4.55
C LEU A 51 2.25 -3.67 -4.16
N ASP A 52 3.14 -3.16 -3.30
CA ASP A 52 4.33 -3.89 -2.87
C ASP A 52 3.96 -5.19 -2.13
N ARG A 53 2.92 -5.14 -1.29
CA ARG A 53 2.38 -6.32 -0.62
C ARG A 53 1.84 -7.36 -1.59
N LEU A 54 1.09 -6.94 -2.62
CA LEU A 54 0.64 -7.86 -3.68
C LEU A 54 1.81 -8.43 -4.49
N LEU A 55 2.82 -7.60 -4.80
CA LEU A 55 4.01 -8.03 -5.51
C LEU A 55 4.83 -9.04 -4.70
N ARG A 56 4.90 -8.86 -3.38
CA ARG A 56 5.60 -9.76 -2.45
C ARG A 56 4.93 -11.14 -2.35
N LEU A 57 3.62 -11.22 -2.62
CA LEU A 57 2.93 -12.50 -2.78
C LEU A 57 3.35 -13.24 -4.06
N GLY A 58 4.02 -12.57 -5.00
CA GLY A 58 4.51 -13.17 -6.25
C GLY A 58 3.40 -13.55 -7.23
N LEU A 59 2.18 -13.04 -7.02
CA LEU A 59 1.00 -13.41 -7.80
C LEU A 59 0.99 -12.78 -9.19
N ALA A 60 1.47 -11.53 -9.32
CA ALA A 60 1.44 -10.81 -10.59
C ALA A 60 2.48 -9.68 -10.65
N SER A 61 2.63 -9.10 -11.86
CA SER A 61 3.49 -7.92 -12.10
C SER A 61 2.88 -6.64 -11.52
N ARG A 62 3.71 -5.61 -11.29
CA ARG A 62 3.27 -4.31 -10.73
C ARG A 62 2.03 -3.75 -11.44
N LEU A 63 2.03 -3.82 -12.77
CA LEU A 63 0.95 -3.29 -13.60
C LEU A 63 -0.38 -4.06 -13.40
N GLN A 64 -0.30 -5.38 -13.25
CA GLN A 64 -1.46 -6.23 -12.98
C GLN A 64 -2.02 -5.96 -11.59
N CYS A 65 -1.14 -5.87 -10.59
CA CYS A 65 -1.54 -5.52 -9.22
C CYS A 65 -2.20 -4.14 -9.16
N GLU A 66 -1.69 -3.15 -9.91
CA GLU A 66 -2.27 -1.81 -9.96
C GLU A 66 -3.65 -1.82 -10.59
N ASN A 67 -3.82 -2.54 -11.71
CA ASN A 67 -5.09 -2.66 -12.41
C ASN A 67 -6.12 -3.42 -11.55
N ALA A 68 -5.72 -4.49 -10.87
CA ALA A 68 -6.56 -5.21 -9.92
C ALA A 68 -6.99 -4.31 -8.76
N LEU A 69 -6.05 -3.58 -8.15
CA LEU A 69 -6.35 -2.60 -7.11
C LEU A 69 -7.31 -1.52 -7.62
N GLN A 70 -7.11 -0.97 -8.81
CA GLN A 70 -8.03 0.02 -9.38
C GLN A 70 -9.45 -0.53 -9.56
N ARG A 71 -9.58 -1.77 -10.05
CA ARG A 71 -10.87 -2.45 -10.21
C ARG A 71 -11.56 -2.73 -8.87
N THR A 72 -10.79 -2.97 -7.81
CA THR A 72 -11.30 -3.27 -6.47
C THR A 72 -11.33 -2.05 -5.54
N ASN A 73 -11.25 -0.83 -6.09
CA ASN A 73 -11.25 0.41 -5.34
C ASN A 73 -10.13 0.47 -4.26
N TRP A 74 -8.95 -0.02 -4.62
CA TRP A 74 -7.75 -0.14 -3.78
C TRP A 74 -7.93 -1.04 -2.55
N ASN A 75 -8.83 -2.01 -2.64
CA ASN A 75 -8.97 -3.03 -1.63
C ASN A 75 -7.92 -4.14 -1.87
N LEU A 76 -7.02 -4.30 -0.89
CA LEU A 76 -5.90 -5.24 -0.97
C LEU A 76 -6.38 -6.69 -1.04
N GLU A 77 -7.36 -7.06 -0.22
CA GLU A 77 -7.88 -8.43 -0.12
C GLU A 77 -8.64 -8.84 -1.38
N MET A 78 -9.48 -7.94 -1.90
CA MET A 78 -10.18 -8.18 -3.17
C MET A 78 -9.21 -8.22 -4.35
N ALA A 79 -8.20 -7.34 -4.38
CA ALA A 79 -7.20 -7.36 -5.44
C ALA A 79 -6.38 -8.66 -5.39
N ALA A 80 -5.95 -9.09 -4.19
CA ALA A 80 -5.25 -10.37 -4.02
C ALA A 80 -6.11 -11.55 -4.47
N SER A 81 -7.39 -11.58 -4.08
CA SER A 81 -8.34 -12.62 -4.48
C SER A 81 -8.53 -12.63 -6.00
N SER A 82 -8.76 -11.47 -6.60
CA SER A 82 -8.93 -11.35 -8.05
C SER A 82 -7.68 -11.78 -8.82
N LEU A 83 -6.48 -11.46 -8.34
CA LEU A 83 -5.22 -11.92 -8.94
C LEU A 83 -5.01 -13.42 -8.78
N LEU A 84 -5.37 -13.99 -7.62
CA LEU A 84 -5.31 -15.43 -7.37
C LEU A 84 -6.23 -16.22 -8.31
N GLU A 85 -7.40 -15.67 -8.63
CA GLU A 85 -8.33 -16.25 -9.61
C GLU A 85 -7.77 -16.17 -11.04
N ASP A 86 -7.15 -15.05 -11.41
CA ASP A 86 -6.55 -14.84 -12.74
C ASP A 86 -5.39 -15.84 -13.00
N VAL A 87 -4.59 -16.15 -11.98
CA VAL A 87 -3.47 -17.12 -12.08
C VAL A 87 -3.94 -18.58 -12.21
N LYS A 88 -5.17 -18.90 -11.77
CA LYS A 88 -5.71 -20.27 -11.78
C LYS A 88 -6.46 -20.66 -13.05
N SER A 89 -6.64 -19.74 -13.99
CA SER A 89 -7.49 -19.91 -15.19
C SER A 89 -6.72 -20.36 -16.43
#